data_AF-A0A444QZL7-F1
#
_entry.id   AF-A0A444QZL7-F1
#
_cell.length_a   1.000
_cell.length_b   1.000
_cell.length_c   1.000
_cell.angle_alpha   90.00
_cell.angle_beta   90.00
_cell.angle_gamma   90.00
#
_symmetry.space_group_name_H-M   'P 1'
#
loop_
_entity.id
_entity.type
_entity.pdbx_description
1 polymer ?
#
loop_
_entity_poly.entity_id
_entity_poly.type
_entity_poly.pdbx_seq_one_letter_code
_entity_poly.pdbx_strand_id
1 'polypeptide(L)'
;GELFNVFLDDHPYPFKVNPQFKAWVPVTQVPNCWLLVDGVNKPKLWFYLPVDYWHNVEPLPNSFWTEDVEVIALPKADGIGSLLPAARGNIGYIGPVPERALQLGIEASNINPKGVIDYLHYYRSFKTEYELACMREAQKMAVNGHRAAEEAFRSGMSEFDINIAYLTATGHR
;
A
#
# COMPACT_ATOMS: atom_id res chain seq x y z
N GLY A 1 4.43 -1.76 5.77
CA GLY A 1 3.66 -2.82 6.46
C GLY A 1 4.32 -4.14 6.18
N GLU A 2 4.12 -5.15 7.03
CA GLU A 2 4.83 -6.45 6.93
C GLU A 2 3.80 -7.58 6.71
N LEU A 3 4.25 -8.70 6.15
CA LEU A 3 3.44 -9.92 6.07
C LEU A 3 3.37 -10.58 7.46
N PHE A 4 2.27 -11.24 7.75
CA PHE A 4 2.10 -12.07 8.94
C PHE A 4 1.39 -13.36 8.57
N ASN A 5 1.76 -14.45 9.24
CA ASN A 5 1.27 -15.78 8.93
C ASN A 5 0.11 -16.17 9.84
N VAL A 6 -0.66 -17.16 9.39
CA VAL A 6 -1.65 -17.85 10.23
C VAL A 6 -0.93 -18.48 11.44
N PHE A 7 -1.62 -18.51 12.58
CA PHE A 7 -1.03 -18.99 13.82
C PHE A 7 -0.53 -20.44 13.69
N LEU A 8 0.76 -20.66 13.98
CA LEU A 8 1.47 -21.93 13.84
C LEU A 8 1.52 -22.47 12.40
N ASP A 9 1.42 -21.59 11.41
CA ASP A 9 1.45 -21.93 9.98
C ASP A 9 2.49 -21.08 9.24
N ASP A 10 2.93 -21.53 8.07
CA ASP A 10 3.77 -20.75 7.15
C ASP A 10 2.94 -20.01 6.08
N HIS A 11 1.62 -20.24 6.02
CA HIS A 11 0.69 -19.53 5.13
C HIS A 11 0.52 -18.05 5.53
N PRO A 12 0.93 -17.08 4.67
CA PRO A 12 0.70 -15.66 4.91
C PRO A 12 -0.76 -15.25 4.70
N TYR A 13 -1.26 -14.31 5.52
CA TYR A 13 -2.48 -13.59 5.18
C TYR A 13 -2.30 -12.74 3.91
N PRO A 14 -3.39 -12.45 3.16
CA PRO A 14 -3.30 -11.55 2.02
C PRO A 14 -2.84 -10.17 2.47
N PHE A 15 -1.76 -9.68 1.88
CA PHE A 15 -1.20 -8.37 2.22
C PHE A 15 -2.23 -7.26 2.03
N LYS A 16 -2.36 -6.39 3.03
CA LYS A 16 -3.15 -5.16 2.98
C LYS A 16 -2.25 -3.98 3.32
N VAL A 17 -1.96 -3.17 2.31
CA VAL A 17 -1.12 -1.97 2.46
C VAL A 17 -1.74 -0.98 3.45
N ASN A 18 -0.88 -0.29 4.21
CA ASN A 18 -1.28 0.82 5.07
C ASN A 18 -1.97 1.93 4.23
N PRO A 19 -3.20 2.35 4.56
CA PRO A 19 -3.89 3.43 3.86
C PRO A 19 -3.10 4.74 3.80
N GLN A 20 -2.32 5.05 4.84
CA GLN A 20 -1.50 6.27 4.87
C GLN A 20 -0.30 6.19 3.93
N PHE A 21 0.19 4.98 3.62
CA PHE A 21 1.26 4.78 2.64
C PHE A 21 0.73 4.94 1.21
N LYS A 22 -0.35 4.23 0.85
CA LYS A 22 -0.94 4.31 -0.50
C LYS A 22 -1.65 5.64 -0.80
N ALA A 23 -1.74 6.54 0.19
CA ALA A 23 -2.19 7.91 -0.03
C ALA A 23 -1.17 8.72 -0.85
N TRP A 24 0.10 8.33 -0.84
CA TRP A 24 1.18 9.03 -1.54
C TRP A 24 1.54 8.38 -2.88
N VAL A 25 1.65 7.06 -2.91
CA VAL A 25 2.14 6.31 -4.07
C VAL A 25 1.22 5.14 -4.43
N PRO A 26 1.04 4.80 -5.72
CA PRO A 26 0.16 3.71 -6.15
C PRO A 26 0.80 2.32 -5.99
N VAL A 27 1.51 2.07 -4.88
CA VAL A 27 2.14 0.79 -4.55
C VAL A 27 1.30 0.09 -3.48
N THR A 28 0.53 -0.93 -3.86
CA THR A 28 -0.42 -1.59 -2.95
C THR A 28 -0.08 -3.03 -2.58
N GLN A 29 0.79 -3.68 -3.36
CA GLN A 29 1.05 -5.12 -3.24
C GLN A 29 2.42 -5.45 -2.62
N VAL A 30 3.28 -4.45 -2.42
CA VAL A 30 4.66 -4.66 -1.96
C VAL A 30 4.78 -4.35 -0.47
N PRO A 31 5.04 -5.35 0.39
CA PRO A 31 5.32 -5.13 1.81
C PRO A 31 6.71 -4.51 2.01
N ASN A 32 7.07 -4.19 3.25
CA ASN A 32 8.40 -3.70 3.65
C ASN A 32 8.88 -2.41 2.96
N CYS A 33 8.02 -1.72 2.22
CA CYS A 33 8.31 -0.38 1.71
C CYS A 33 8.19 0.69 2.81
N TRP A 34 9.02 1.73 2.69
CA TRP A 34 9.08 2.85 3.63
C TRP A 34 9.06 4.18 2.88
N LEU A 35 8.26 5.12 3.36
CA LEU A 35 8.19 6.47 2.82
C LEU A 35 8.62 7.48 3.88
N LEU A 36 9.57 8.34 3.56
CA LEU A 36 9.98 9.47 4.39
C LEU A 36 9.60 10.78 3.70
N VAL A 37 8.84 11.60 4.42
CA VAL A 37 8.38 12.91 3.97
C VAL A 37 8.58 13.93 5.09
N ASP A 38 9.04 15.12 4.73
CA ASP A 38 9.16 16.28 5.62
C ASP A 38 8.33 17.48 5.17
N GLY A 39 7.67 17.37 4.00
CA GLY A 39 6.82 18.40 3.41
C GLY A 39 7.58 19.47 2.61
N VAL A 40 8.90 19.36 2.47
CA VAL A 40 9.74 20.33 1.76
C VAL A 40 10.62 19.64 0.71
N ASN A 41 11.35 18.62 1.11
CA ASN A 41 12.23 17.87 0.21
C ASN A 41 11.43 16.82 -0.57
N LYS A 42 12.02 16.36 -1.68
CA LYS A 42 11.45 15.29 -2.49
C LYS A 42 11.20 14.04 -1.61
N PRO A 43 9.98 13.46 -1.62
CA PRO A 43 9.68 12.24 -0.87
C PRO A 43 10.65 11.10 -1.22
N LYS A 44 11.12 10.40 -0.19
CA LYS A 44 12.02 9.25 -0.35
C LYS A 44 11.26 7.95 -0.11
N LEU A 45 11.26 7.07 -1.11
CA LEU A 45 10.64 5.76 -1.06
C LEU A 45 11.73 4.68 -1.10
N TRP A 46 11.89 3.94 -0.01
CA TRP A 46 12.59 2.66 -0.04
C TRP A 46 11.61 1.58 -0.49
N PHE A 47 11.81 1.10 -1.71
CA PHE A 47 10.99 0.10 -2.36
C PHE A 47 11.59 -1.29 -2.12
N TYR A 48 10.85 -2.15 -1.41
CA TYR A 48 11.33 -3.51 -1.13
C TYR A 48 11.44 -4.32 -2.40
N LEU A 49 12.66 -4.70 -2.72
CA LEU A 49 13.00 -5.45 -3.93
C LEU A 49 13.99 -6.56 -3.58
N PRO A 50 13.50 -7.69 -3.02
CA PRO A 50 14.37 -8.78 -2.65
C PRO A 50 15.05 -9.36 -3.89
N VAL A 51 16.34 -9.67 -3.75
CA VAL A 51 17.10 -10.38 -4.78
C VAL A 51 17.21 -11.83 -4.32
N ASP A 52 16.23 -12.64 -4.71
CA ASP A 52 16.23 -14.08 -4.50
C ASP A 52 15.74 -14.81 -5.76
N TYR A 53 15.95 -16.13 -5.80
CA TYR A 53 15.56 -16.98 -6.92
C TYR A 53 14.14 -17.56 -6.76
N TRP A 54 13.43 -17.19 -5.69
CA TRP A 54 12.11 -17.73 -5.34
C TRP A 54 10.98 -16.86 -5.89
N HIS A 55 11.18 -15.55 -5.96
CA HIS A 55 10.17 -14.58 -6.38
C HIS A 55 10.53 -13.93 -7.73
N ASN A 56 9.51 -13.42 -8.43
CA ASN A 56 9.73 -12.64 -9.65
C ASN A 56 10.45 -11.32 -9.30
N VAL A 57 11.71 -11.19 -9.72
CA VAL A 57 12.51 -9.97 -9.52
C VAL A 57 12.21 -9.01 -10.66
N GLU A 58 11.17 -8.18 -10.48
CA GLU A 58 10.91 -7.05 -11.38
C GLU A 58 11.86 -5.89 -11.06
N PRO A 59 12.28 -5.08 -12.05
CA PRO A 59 13.08 -3.89 -11.77
C PRO A 59 12.31 -2.89 -10.90
N LEU A 60 13.01 -1.87 -10.38
CA LEU A 60 12.33 -0.73 -9.77
C LEU A 60 11.25 -0.18 -10.72
N PRO A 61 10.11 0.28 -10.19
CA PRO A 61 9.05 0.82 -11.02
C PRO A 61 9.59 1.99 -11.86
N ASN A 62 9.17 2.06 -13.11
CA ASN A 62 9.39 3.19 -14.00
C ASN A 62 8.03 3.63 -14.54
N SER A 63 7.38 4.54 -13.82
CA SER A 63 5.98 4.91 -14.05
C SER A 63 5.79 6.41 -13.84
N PHE A 64 4.58 6.92 -14.10
CA PHE A 64 4.29 8.36 -14.07
C PHE A 64 4.63 9.04 -12.73
N TRP A 65 4.60 8.32 -11.61
CA TRP A 65 4.83 8.86 -10.26
C TRP A 65 6.31 8.81 -9.83
N THR A 66 7.17 8.08 -10.56
CA THR A 66 8.56 7.82 -10.12
C THR A 66 9.48 9.01 -10.38
N GLU A 67 9.04 10.00 -11.14
CA GLU A 67 9.75 11.28 -11.30
C GLU A 67 9.51 12.22 -10.12
N ASP A 68 8.38 12.14 -9.43
CA ASP A 68 8.01 12.99 -8.29
C ASP A 68 8.50 12.44 -6.94
N VAL A 69 8.86 11.15 -6.89
CA VAL A 69 9.32 10.45 -5.68
C VAL A 69 10.69 9.84 -5.94
N GLU A 70 11.65 10.03 -5.02
CA GLU A 70 12.95 9.36 -5.09
C GLU A 70 12.79 7.88 -4.71
N VAL A 71 12.87 6.97 -5.69
CA VAL A 71 12.71 5.53 -5.47
C VAL A 71 14.08 4.86 -5.30
N ILE A 72 14.28 4.21 -4.16
CA ILE A 72 15.53 3.57 -3.74
C ILE A 72 15.25 2.08 -3.49
N ALA A 73 16.03 1.18 -4.09
CA ALA A 73 15.87 -0.25 -3.86
C ALA A 73 16.27 -0.65 -2.42
N LEU A 74 15.44 -1.48 -1.79
CA LEU A 74 15.69 -2.10 -0.49
C LEU A 74 15.74 -3.62 -0.65
N PRO A 75 16.94 -4.23 -0.74
CA PRO A 75 17.08 -5.66 -1.02
C PRO A 75 16.75 -6.55 0.16
N LYS A 76 16.85 -6.04 1.39
CA LYS A 76 16.51 -6.76 2.62
C LYS A 76 15.68 -5.88 3.54
N ALA A 77 14.61 -6.43 4.10
CA ALA A 77 13.68 -5.67 4.94
C ALA A 77 14.33 -5.11 6.22
N ASP A 78 15.26 -5.85 6.81
CA ASP A 78 16.04 -5.44 7.99
C ASP A 78 17.09 -4.35 7.68
N GLY A 79 17.45 -4.17 6.42
CA GLY A 79 18.40 -3.16 5.97
C GLY A 79 17.91 -1.71 6.07
N ILE A 80 16.62 -1.47 6.29
CA ILE A 80 16.06 -0.10 6.33
C ILE A 80 16.71 0.76 7.43
N GLY A 81 17.10 0.15 8.55
CA GLY A 81 17.64 0.87 9.70
C GLY A 81 18.94 1.62 9.42
N SER A 82 19.76 1.20 8.45
CA SER A 82 20.99 1.91 8.08
C SER A 82 20.76 3.03 7.06
N LEU A 83 19.59 3.04 6.40
CA LEU A 83 19.24 4.01 5.36
C LEU A 83 18.41 5.19 5.90
N LEU A 84 17.74 5.00 7.04
CA LEU A 84 17.00 6.06 7.71
C LEU A 84 17.93 7.08 8.39
N PRO A 85 17.53 8.37 8.49
CA PRO A 85 18.30 9.39 9.20
C PRO A 85 18.76 8.95 10.59
N ALA A 86 19.96 9.36 11.01
CA ALA A 86 20.52 8.98 12.31
C ALA A 86 19.73 9.60 13.48
N ALA A 87 19.33 10.87 13.35
CA ALA A 87 18.51 11.56 14.35
C ALA A 87 17.02 11.26 14.13
N ARG A 88 16.42 10.48 15.03
CA ARG A 88 15.05 9.97 14.90
C ARG A 88 14.07 10.46 15.97
N GLY A 89 14.55 11.21 16.96
CA GLY A 89 13.75 11.66 18.11
C GLY A 89 12.52 12.51 17.74
N ASN A 90 12.50 13.13 16.56
CA ASN A 90 11.37 13.93 16.06
C ASN A 90 10.69 13.32 14.82
N ILE A 91 10.96 12.05 14.51
CA ILE A 91 10.31 11.36 13.39
C ILE A 91 9.05 10.68 13.91
N GLY A 92 7.90 11.03 13.33
CA GLY A 92 6.64 10.32 13.55
C GLY A 92 6.53 9.08 12.66
N TYR A 93 6.33 7.91 13.26
CA TYR A 93 6.03 6.68 12.52
C TYR A 93 4.53 6.55 12.29
N ILE A 94 4.11 6.21 11.07
CA ILE A 94 2.72 5.89 10.74
C ILE A 94 2.66 4.53 10.05
N GLY A 95 2.21 3.49 10.76
CA GLY A 95 2.17 2.15 10.22
C GLY A 95 1.64 1.09 11.18
N PRO A 96 1.42 -0.13 10.67
CA PRO A 96 0.74 -1.19 11.41
C PRO A 96 1.65 -2.02 12.34
N VAL A 97 2.97 -1.75 12.38
CA VAL A 97 3.94 -2.56 13.16
C VAL A 97 4.71 -1.66 14.15
N PRO A 98 4.10 -1.29 15.29
CA PRO A 98 4.74 -0.49 16.34
C PRO A 98 6.09 -1.05 16.81
N GLU A 99 6.19 -2.37 16.92
CA GLU A 99 7.39 -3.07 17.41
C GLU A 99 8.58 -2.82 16.49
N ARG A 100 8.34 -2.82 15.17
CA ARG A 100 9.37 -2.48 14.19
C ARG A 100 9.84 -1.03 14.35
N ALA A 101 8.91 -0.10 14.59
CA ALA A 101 9.25 1.31 14.79
C ALA A 101 10.11 1.50 16.05
N LEU A 102 9.78 0.81 17.15
CA LEU A 102 10.59 0.80 18.38
C LEU A 102 12.00 0.26 18.12
N GLN A 103 12.13 -0.85 17.39
CA GLN A 103 13.45 -1.41 17.00
C GLN A 103 14.29 -0.44 16.17
N LEU A 104 13.64 0.43 15.39
CA LEU A 104 14.29 1.47 14.61
C LEU A 104 14.59 2.74 15.41
N GLY A 105 14.34 2.76 16.73
CA GLY A 105 14.63 3.90 17.60
C GLY A 105 13.64 5.06 17.44
N ILE A 106 12.40 4.78 17.02
CA ILE A 106 11.31 5.74 17.11
C ILE A 106 10.76 5.74 18.53
N GLU A 107 10.66 6.93 19.13
CA GLU A 107 10.07 7.11 20.46
C GLU A 107 8.63 6.60 20.50
N ALA A 108 8.24 5.93 21.59
CA ALA A 108 6.91 5.32 21.72
C ALA A 108 5.77 6.35 21.54
N SER A 109 5.97 7.59 22.00
CA SER A 109 5.02 8.70 21.83
C SER A 109 4.88 9.19 20.38
N ASN A 110 5.88 8.90 19.53
CA ASN A 110 5.91 9.27 18.12
C ASN A 110 5.46 8.13 17.19
N ILE A 111 5.01 7.00 17.75
CA ILE A 111 4.42 5.90 16.98
C ILE A 111 2.92 6.15 16.85
N ASN A 112 2.45 6.28 15.61
CA ASN A 112 1.07 6.59 15.25
C ASN A 112 0.50 7.78 16.05
N PRO A 113 1.15 8.96 16.01
CA PRO A 113 0.77 10.09 16.85
C PRO A 113 -0.62 10.60 16.45
N LYS A 114 -1.56 10.58 17.41
CA LYS A 114 -2.99 10.87 17.19
C LYS A 114 -3.23 12.18 16.45
N GLY A 115 -2.59 13.27 16.87
CA GLY A 115 -2.80 14.59 16.25
C GLY A 115 -2.44 14.62 14.76
N VAL A 116 -1.37 13.95 14.36
CA VAL A 116 -0.95 13.86 12.95
C VAL A 116 -1.91 12.98 12.16
N ILE A 117 -2.31 11.83 12.72
CA ILE A 117 -3.25 10.92 12.07
C ILE A 117 -4.61 11.60 11.86
N ASP A 118 -5.15 12.25 12.89
CA ASP A 118 -6.43 12.97 12.82
C ASP A 118 -6.38 14.09 11.78
N TYR A 119 -5.28 14.87 11.76
CA TYR A 119 -5.05 15.91 10.75
C TYR A 119 -5.08 15.33 9.33
N LEU A 120 -4.28 14.29 9.06
CA LEU A 120 -4.24 13.66 7.74
C LEU A 120 -5.60 13.05 7.34
N HIS A 121 -6.30 12.42 8.28
CA HIS A 121 -7.64 11.88 8.04
C HIS A 121 -8.66 12.95 7.72
N TYR A 122 -8.61 14.10 8.39
CA TYR A 122 -9.47 15.23 8.10
C TYR A 122 -9.28 15.70 6.65
N TYR A 123 -8.03 15.96 6.25
CA TYR A 123 -7.74 16.46 4.90
C TYR A 123 -7.96 15.43 3.79
N ARG A 124 -7.87 14.12 4.08
CA ARG A 124 -8.30 13.04 3.17
C ARG A 124 -9.78 13.13 2.76
N SER A 125 -10.58 13.93 3.44
CA SER A 125 -11.97 14.19 3.05
C SER A 125 -12.05 14.93 1.71
N PHE A 126 -11.10 15.83 1.43
CA PHE A 126 -11.03 16.66 0.23
C PHE A 126 -10.12 16.00 -0.81
N LYS A 127 -10.71 15.43 -1.87
CA LYS A 127 -9.96 14.66 -2.86
C LYS A 127 -9.27 15.61 -3.83
N THR A 128 -8.03 15.27 -4.16
CA THR A 128 -7.30 15.89 -5.27
C THR A 128 -7.87 15.42 -6.61
N GLU A 129 -7.56 16.14 -7.69
CA GLU A 129 -7.96 15.73 -9.05
C GLU A 129 -7.36 14.37 -9.44
N TYR A 130 -6.15 14.07 -8.98
CA TYR A 130 -5.53 12.74 -9.16
C TYR A 130 -6.39 11.65 -8.51
N GLU A 131 -6.77 11.83 -7.24
CA GLU A 131 -7.60 10.85 -6.54
C GLU A 131 -8.97 10.69 -7.20
N LEU A 132 -9.60 11.79 -7.62
CA LEU A 132 -10.88 11.74 -8.34
C LEU A 132 -10.74 11.02 -9.69
N ALA A 133 -9.65 11.21 -10.43
CA ALA A 133 -9.38 10.48 -11.66
C ALA A 133 -9.26 8.96 -11.38
N CYS A 134 -8.46 8.56 -10.39
CA CYS A 134 -8.36 7.15 -9.98
C CYS A 134 -9.72 6.56 -9.57
N MET A 135 -10.54 7.31 -8.82
CA MET A 135 -11.88 6.88 -8.43
C MET A 135 -12.81 6.70 -9.64
N ARG A 136 -12.73 7.58 -10.64
CA ARG A 136 -13.52 7.45 -11.88
C ARG A 136 -13.12 6.21 -12.68
N GLU A 137 -11.83 5.87 -12.75
CA GLU A 137 -11.38 4.62 -13.39
C GLU A 137 -11.90 3.38 -12.62
N ALA A 138 -11.84 3.40 -11.29
CA ALA A 138 -12.41 2.32 -10.48
C ALA A 138 -13.93 2.17 -10.68
N GLN A 139 -14.66 3.28 -10.86
CA GLN A 139 -16.09 3.24 -11.19
C GLN A 139 -16.38 2.60 -12.54
N LYS A 140 -15.58 2.88 -13.57
CA LYS A 140 -15.74 2.23 -14.89
C LYS A 140 -15.61 0.71 -14.78
N MET A 141 -14.61 0.23 -14.03
CA MET A 141 -14.44 -1.20 -13.77
C MET A 141 -15.66 -1.78 -13.05
N ALA A 142 -16.10 -1.15 -11.96
CA ALA A 142 -17.24 -1.62 -11.17
C ALA A 142 -18.54 -1.69 -11.99
N VAL A 143 -18.82 -0.69 -12.83
CA VAL A 143 -20.01 -0.67 -13.70
C VAL A 143 -20.03 -1.86 -14.66
N ASN A 144 -18.89 -2.22 -15.24
CA ASN A 144 -18.79 -3.40 -16.10
C ASN A 144 -19.07 -4.70 -15.32
N GLY A 145 -18.51 -4.82 -14.11
CA GLY A 145 -18.80 -5.93 -13.20
C GLY A 145 -20.28 -6.07 -12.89
N HIS A 146 -20.95 -4.98 -12.52
CA HIS A 146 -22.37 -4.99 -12.18
C HIS A 146 -23.27 -5.36 -13.36
N ARG A 147 -22.97 -4.91 -14.58
CA ARG A 147 -23.72 -5.30 -15.78
C ARG A 147 -23.64 -6.80 -16.04
N ALA A 148 -22.44 -7.38 -15.94
CA ALA A 148 -22.24 -8.82 -16.10
C ALA A 148 -22.94 -9.63 -14.99
N ALA A 149 -22.89 -9.15 -13.75
CA ALA A 149 -23.57 -9.76 -12.63
C ALA A 149 -25.11 -9.73 -12.80
N GLU A 150 -25.67 -8.63 -13.31
CA GLU A 150 -27.10 -8.54 -13.62
C GLU A 150 -27.50 -9.54 -14.71
N GLU A 151 -26.73 -9.66 -15.79
CA GLU A 151 -26.98 -10.65 -16.86
C GLU A 151 -26.97 -12.10 -16.33
N ALA A 152 -25.97 -12.44 -15.52
CA ALA A 152 -25.88 -13.73 -14.86
C ALA A 152 -27.09 -14.00 -13.95
N PHE A 153 -27.51 -13.01 -13.17
CA PHE A 153 -28.69 -13.10 -12.30
C PHE A 153 -29.97 -13.34 -13.11
N ARG A 154 -30.19 -12.57 -14.19
CA ARG A 154 -31.36 -12.74 -15.08
C ARG A 154 -31.36 -14.10 -15.79
N SER A 155 -30.19 -14.70 -15.96
CA SER A 155 -30.02 -16.04 -16.52
C SER A 155 -30.23 -17.17 -15.50
N GLY A 156 -30.59 -16.85 -14.25
CA GLY A 156 -30.87 -17.84 -13.20
C GLY A 156 -29.62 -18.53 -12.65
N MET A 157 -28.45 -17.91 -12.79
CA MET A 157 -27.20 -18.46 -12.27
C MET A 157 -27.14 -18.41 -10.73
N SER A 158 -26.28 -19.26 -10.14
CA SER A 158 -26.05 -19.27 -8.70
C SER A 158 -25.30 -18.01 -8.23
N GLU A 159 -25.36 -17.70 -6.94
CA GLU A 159 -24.59 -16.59 -6.36
C GLU A 159 -23.08 -16.73 -6.62
N PHE A 160 -22.56 -17.96 -6.62
CA PHE A 160 -21.16 -18.25 -6.93
C PHE A 160 -20.83 -17.87 -8.38
N ASP A 161 -21.66 -18.27 -9.34
CA ASP A 161 -21.46 -17.98 -10.76
C ASP A 161 -21.60 -16.49 -11.06
N ILE A 162 -22.55 -15.80 -10.41
CA ILE A 162 -22.70 -14.34 -10.49
C ILE A 162 -21.43 -13.64 -10.00
N ASN A 163 -20.85 -14.11 -8.89
CA ASN A 163 -19.58 -13.58 -8.39
C ASN A 163 -18.42 -13.83 -9.39
N ILE A 164 -18.34 -15.01 -10.01
CA ILE A 164 -17.35 -15.31 -11.06
C ILE A 164 -17.53 -14.39 -12.27
N ALA A 165 -18.76 -14.11 -12.69
CA ALA A 165 -19.06 -13.17 -13.78
C ALA A 165 -18.56 -11.75 -13.43
N TYR A 166 -18.81 -11.29 -12.21
CA TYR A 166 -18.31 -10.00 -11.71
C TYR A 166 -16.77 -9.93 -11.72
N LEU A 167 -16.10 -10.92 -11.13
CA LEU A 167 -14.63 -10.97 -11.07
C LEU A 167 -14.01 -11.00 -12.47
N THR A 168 -14.62 -11.77 -13.38
CA THR A 168 -14.19 -11.84 -14.78
C THR A 168 -14.33 -10.51 -15.49
N ALA A 169 -15.48 -9.85 -15.37
CA ALA A 169 -15.74 -8.57 -16.04
C ALA A 169 -14.92 -7.41 -15.46
N THR A 170 -14.48 -7.52 -14.20
CA THR A 170 -13.62 -6.53 -13.54
C THR A 170 -12.12 -6.84 -13.63
N GLY A 171 -11.73 -7.98 -14.21
CA GLY A 171 -10.32 -8.38 -14.36
C GLY A 171 -9.66 -8.85 -13.06
N HIS A 172 -10.44 -9.17 -12.01
CA HIS A 172 -9.95 -9.64 -10.71
C HIS A 172 -9.90 -11.19 -10.65
N ARG A 173 -9.36 -11.83 -11.69
CA ARG A 173 -9.20 -13.30 -11.72
C ARG A 173 -8.11 -13.79 -10.79
#